data_AF-A0A7G8FMG8-F1
#
_entry.id   AF-A0A7G8FMG8-F1
#
_cell.length_a   1.000
_cell.length_b   1.000
_cell.length_c   1.000
_cell.angle_alpha   90.00
_cell.angle_beta   90.00
_cell.angle_gamma   90.00
#
_symmetry.space_group_name_H-M   'P 1'
#
loop_
_entity.id
_entity.type
_entity.pdbx_description
1 polymer ?
#
loop_
_entity_poly.entity_id
_entity_poly.type
_entity_poly.pdbx_seq_one_letter_code
_entity_poly.pdbx_strand_id
1 'polypeptide(L)' 'MQPASRHRIVRSDQSEDGLTRQRFDSYDAAYDELERYYGDFCCSDDDRVEYTIVCEASESP' A
#
# COMPACT_ATOMS: atom_id res chain seq x y z
N MET A 1 8.46 21.71 9.09
CA MET A 1 8.41 20.29 8.71
C MET A 1 7.05 19.76 9.10
N GLN A 2 6.18 19.45 8.13
CA GLN A 2 4.94 18.73 8.43
C GLN A 2 5.32 17.32 8.91
N PRO A 3 4.57 16.72 9.86
CA PRO A 3 4.79 15.32 10.21
C PRO A 3 4.72 14.52 8.92
N ALA A 4 5.72 13.66 8.68
CA ALA A 4 5.76 12.84 7.49
C ALA A 4 4.50 11.97 7.49
N SER A 5 3.47 12.38 6.74
CA SER A 5 2.26 11.61 6.52
C SER A 5 2.69 10.38 5.72
N ARG A 6 3.00 9.30 6.44
CA ARG A 6 3.49 8.07 5.84
C ARG A 6 2.28 7.30 5.33
N HIS A 7 2.28 7.02 4.04
CA HIS A 7 1.28 6.19 3.41
C HIS A 7 1.79 4.75 3.42
N ARG A 8 0.89 3.82 3.67
CA ARG A 8 1.19 2.39 3.72
C ARG A 8 0.13 1.64 2.92
N ILE A 9 0.58 0.66 2.16
CA ILE A 9 -0.31 -0.27 1.46
C ILE A 9 -0.70 -1.37 2.45
N VAL A 10 -1.98 -1.68 2.57
CA VAL A 10 -2.51 -2.76 3.42
C VAL A 10 -3.36 -3.72 2.60
N ARG A 11 -3.25 -5.01 2.89
CA ARG A 11 -4.10 -6.06 2.30
C ARG A 11 -5.42 -6.15 3.07
N SER A 12 -6.53 -6.38 2.38
CA SER A 12 -7.83 -6.64 3.01
C SER A 12 -7.83 -7.92 3.86
N ASP A 13 -6.93 -8.86 3.57
CA ASP A 13 -6.71 -10.08 4.36
C ASP A 13 -5.91 -9.84 5.66
N GLN A 14 -5.43 -8.61 5.92
CA GLN A 14 -4.54 -8.26 7.04
C GLN A 14 -3.18 -8.98 7.03
N SER A 15 -2.88 -9.77 6.01
CA SER A 15 -1.55 -10.35 5.79
C SER A 15 -0.50 -9.29 5.45
N GLU A 16 0.74 -9.56 5.86
CA GLU A 16 1.89 -8.68 5.62
C GLU A 16 2.90 -9.27 4.63
N ASP A 17 3.19 -8.52 3.56
CA ASP A 17 4.06 -8.94 2.46
C ASP A 17 5.11 -7.87 2.16
N GLY A 18 5.96 -8.15 1.16
CA GLY A 18 6.95 -7.19 0.66
C GLY A 18 6.34 -5.81 0.38
N LEU A 19 5.15 -5.77 -0.24
CA LEU A 19 4.45 -4.53 -0.58
C LEU A 19 3.91 -3.79 0.66
N THR A 20 3.27 -4.51 1.59
CA THR A 20 2.67 -3.87 2.78
C THR A 20 3.69 -3.46 3.83
N ARG A 21 4.94 -3.94 3.74
CA ARG A 21 6.05 -3.48 4.61
C ARG A 21 6.67 -2.17 4.13
N GLN A 22 6.37 -1.73 2.90
CA GLN A 22 6.87 -0.46 2.38
C GLN A 22 6.09 0.71 2.97
N ARG A 23 6.79 1.83 3.20
CA ARG A 23 6.19 3.10 3.57
C ARG A 23 6.56 4.15 2.53
N PHE A 24 5.58 4.95 2.17
CA PHE A 24 5.67 5.96 1.14
C PHE A 24 5.45 7.34 1.74
N ASP A 25 6.14 8.35 1.25
CA ASP A 25 5.95 9.74 1.68
C ASP A 25 4.70 10.39 1.07
N SER A 26 4.05 9.74 0.10
CA SER A 26 2.87 10.28 -0.61
C SER A 26 1.98 9.16 -1.15
N TYR A 27 0.68 9.44 -1.28
CA TYR A 27 -0.30 8.53 -1.87
C TYR A 27 0.08 8.13 -3.30
N ASP A 28 0.54 9.09 -4.10
CA ASP A 28 0.94 8.87 -5.51
C ASP A 28 2.07 7.83 -5.62
N ALA A 29 3.09 7.93 -4.76
CA ALA A 29 4.19 6.97 -4.71
C ALA A 29 3.72 5.56 -4.29
N ALA A 30 2.77 5.48 -3.36
CA ALA A 30 2.17 4.20 -2.99
C ALA A 30 1.31 3.63 -4.13
N TYR A 31 0.62 4.49 -4.88
CA TYR A 31 -0.22 4.09 -6.00
C TYR A 31 0.59 3.59 -7.19
N ASP A 32 1.70 4.23 -7.55
CA ASP A 32 2.60 3.77 -8.63
C ASP A 32 3.13 2.35 -8.36
N GLU A 33 3.58 2.09 -7.13
CA GLU A 33 4.06 0.76 -6.74
C GLU A 33 2.92 -0.28 -6.75
N LEU A 34 1.73 0.12 -6.29
CA LEU A 34 0.56 -0.75 -6.29
C LEU A 34 0.12 -1.10 -7.72
N GLU A 35 0.09 -0.12 -8.62
CA GLU A 35 -0.23 -0.30 -10.03
C GLU A 35 0.79 -1.22 -10.71
N ARG A 36 2.09 -1.03 -10.43
CA ARG A 36 3.14 -1.95 -10.87
C ARG A 36 2.91 -3.37 -10.42
N TYR A 37 2.58 -3.57 -9.14
CA TYR A 37 2.32 -4.88 -8.57
C TYR A 37 1.11 -5.56 -9.26
N TYR A 38 0.03 -4.82 -9.47
CA TYR A 38 -1.15 -5.33 -10.20
C TYR A 38 -0.86 -5.59 -11.69
N GLY A 39 0.03 -4.83 -12.31
CA GLY A 39 0.46 -5.02 -13.69
C GLY A 39 1.33 -6.27 -13.89
N ASP A 40 2.14 -6.64 -12.88
CA ASP A 40 2.99 -7.83 -12.91
C ASP A 40 2.20 -9.13 -12.64
N PHE A 41 1.10 -9.03 -11.88
CA PHE A 41 0.21 -10.16 -11.59
C PHE A 41 -0.66 -10.53 -12.81
N CYS A 42 -0.08 -11.32 -13.72
CA CYS A 42 -0.67 -11.71 -15.00
C CYS A 42 -2.02 -12.46 -14.85
N CYS A 43 -3.11 -11.74 -15.12
CA CYS A 43 -4.47 -12.06 -15.62
C CYS A 43 -5.16 -13.45 -15.46
N SER A 44 -4.62 -14.47 -14.79
CA SER A 44 -5.28 -15.77 -14.61
C SER A 44 -5.66 -16.11 -13.17
N ASP A 45 -5.33 -15.25 -12.23
CA ASP A 45 -5.67 -15.44 -10.81
C ASP A 45 -6.90 -14.60 -10.46
N ASP A 46 -8.02 -15.29 -10.23
CA ASP A 46 -9.28 -14.73 -9.73
C ASP A 46 -9.21 -14.45 -8.21
N ASP A 47 -8.15 -14.92 -7.54
CA ASP A 47 -7.87 -14.75 -6.11
C ASP A 47 -7.09 -13.44 -5.84
N ARG A 48 -7.49 -12.37 -6.54
CA ARG A 48 -6.85 -11.05 -6.37
C ARG A 48 -7.13 -10.53 -4.98
N VAL A 49 -6.06 -10.43 -4.19
CA VAL A 49 -6.16 -9.78 -2.89
C VAL A 49 -6.33 -8.28 -3.12
N GLU A 50 -7.32 -7.70 -2.45
CA GLU A 50 -7.57 -6.28 -2.51
C GLU A 50 -6.57 -5.54 -1.61
N TYR A 51 -5.95 -4.50 -2.15
CA TYR A 51 -4.99 -3.66 -1.44
C TYR A 51 -5.54 -2.24 -1.34
N THR A 52 -5.41 -1.63 -0.16
CA THR A 52 -5.83 -0.26 0.11
C THR A 52 -4.64 0.56 0.60
N ILE A 53 -4.57 1.83 0.21
CA ILE A 53 -3.55 2.76 0.73
C ILE A 53 -4.15 3.51 1.91
N VAL A 54 -3.53 3.37 3.08
CA VAL A 54 -3.91 4.09 4.30
C VAL A 54 -2.89 5.17 4.62
N CYS A 55 -3.39 6.32 5.07
CA CYS A 55 -2.54 7.32 5.69
C CYS A 55 -2.28 6.91 7.14
N GLU A 56 -1.04 6.55 7.46
CA GLU A 56 -0.59 6.53 8.85
C GLU A 56 -0.32 7.98 9.26
N ALA A 57 -1.42 8.73 9.48
CA ALA A 57 -1.34 9.88 10.36
C ALA A 57 -0.81 9.32 11.68
N SER A 58 0.34 9.81 12.13
CA SER A 58 0.88 9.46 13.43
C SER A 58 -0.11 10.02 14.47
N GLU A 59 -1.21 9.30 14.71
CA GLU A 59 -2.13 9.56 15.80
C GLU A 59 -1.35 9.29 17.09
N SER A 60 -0.73 10.35 17.59
CA SER A 60 -0.23 10.45 18.95
C SER A 60 -1.19 11.35 19.72
N PRO A 61 -1.82 10.83 20.77
CA PRO A 61 -1.86 11.50 22.06
C PRO A 61 -0.89 10.89 23.07
#